data_AF-A0A7K8V4Q1-F1
#
_entry.id   AF-A0A7K8V4Q1-F1
#
_cell.length_a   1.000
_cell.length_b   1.000
_cell.length_c   1.000
_cell.angle_alpha   90.00
_cell.angle_beta   90.00
_cell.angle_gamma   90.00
#
_symmetry.space_group_name_H-M   'P 1'
#
loop_
_entity.id
_entity.type
_entity.pdbx_description
1 polymer ?
#
loop_
_entity_poly.entity_id
_entity_poly.type
_entity_poly.pdbx_seq_one_letter_code
_entity_poly.pdbx_strand_id
1 'polypeptide(L)'
;CRLLYSRAFGTPPETPPGTPRQRLRRKEQLMAVARQVVSQCRLLQSSSGRPSSPQLPQLPDEPISLQDAPGGLFRLPPGDPFPEGVTVAWLSFLALAFALVCDPQENLALAEITLRRLAPRLHTSLRLLGPGADVLLRPEAADLLLERFLPHGQLLFLNERFLQALDRELGTKTPR
;
A
#
# COMPACT_ATOMS: atom_id res chain seq x y z
N CYS A 1 7.11 -1.80 13.30
CA CYS A 1 6.20 -1.84 12.13
C CYS A 1 5.84 -3.29 11.89
N ARG A 2 4.54 -3.58 11.75
CA ARG A 2 4.01 -4.92 11.49
C ARG A 2 3.51 -4.94 10.06
N LEU A 3 4.00 -5.88 9.24
CA LEU A 3 3.43 -6.12 7.92
C LEU A 3 2.05 -6.73 8.10
N LEU A 4 1.01 -6.05 7.60
CA LEU A 4 -0.38 -6.48 7.73
C LEU A 4 -0.80 -7.40 6.59
N TYR A 5 -0.41 -7.05 5.36
CA TYR A 5 -0.76 -7.77 4.15
C TYR A 5 0.30 -7.52 3.08
N SER A 6 0.54 -8.50 2.20
CA SER A 6 1.42 -8.34 1.04
C SER A 6 0.98 -9.27 -0.10
N ARG A 7 0.93 -8.73 -1.31
CA ARG A 7 0.75 -9.49 -2.55
C ARG A 7 1.89 -9.16 -3.50
N ALA A 8 2.37 -10.16 -4.24
CA ALA A 8 3.30 -9.95 -5.34
C ALA A 8 2.65 -10.51 -6.60
N PHE A 9 2.96 -9.88 -7.72
CA PHE A 9 2.43 -10.21 -9.03
C PHE A 9 3.56 -10.78 -9.90
N GLY A 10 3.22 -11.47 -10.99
CA GLY A 10 4.23 -12.06 -11.89
C GLY A 10 4.76 -13.44 -11.50
N THR A 11 4.27 -14.07 -10.42
CA THR A 11 4.49 -15.51 -10.18
C THR A 11 3.26 -16.28 -10.69
N PRO A 12 3.40 -17.23 -11.64
CA PRO A 12 2.26 -17.98 -12.14
C PRO A 12 1.61 -18.78 -11.01
N PRO A 13 0.27 -18.92 -11.00
CA PRO A 13 -0.48 -19.57 -9.92
C PRO A 13 -0.14 -21.06 -9.73
N GLU A 14 0.54 -21.69 -10.70
CA GLU A 14 0.88 -23.12 -10.69
C GLU A 14 2.27 -23.44 -10.11
N THR A 15 3.05 -22.44 -9.70
CA THR A 15 4.35 -22.72 -9.08
C THR A 15 4.14 -23.18 -7.63
N PRO A 16 4.68 -24.34 -7.21
CA PRO A 16 4.64 -24.76 -5.81
C PRO A 16 5.19 -23.66 -4.90
N PRO A 17 4.80 -23.60 -3.61
CA PRO A 17 5.28 -22.57 -2.68
C PRO A 17 6.80 -22.49 -2.84
N GLY A 18 7.26 -21.32 -3.32
CA GLY A 18 8.62 -21.17 -3.84
C GLY A 18 9.66 -21.75 -2.88
N THR A 19 10.81 -22.15 -3.42
CA THR A 19 11.88 -22.76 -2.62
C THR A 19 12.13 -21.98 -1.33
N PRO A 20 12.54 -22.61 -0.22
CA PRO A 20 12.77 -21.90 1.04
C PRO A 20 13.64 -20.64 0.90
N ARG A 21 14.60 -20.66 -0.03
CA ARG A 21 15.43 -19.52 -0.42
C ARG A 21 14.63 -18.37 -1.07
N GLN A 22 13.71 -18.67 -1.99
CA GLN A 22 12.82 -17.66 -2.59
C GLN A 22 11.89 -17.03 -1.55
N ARG A 23 11.34 -17.84 -0.64
CA ARG A 23 10.49 -17.33 0.46
C ARG A 23 11.27 -16.42 1.41
N LEU A 24 12.49 -16.81 1.75
CA LEU A 24 13.39 -15.99 2.58
C LEU A 24 13.69 -14.66 1.89
N ARG A 25 14.13 -14.70 0.63
CA ARG A 25 14.42 -13.50 -0.15
C ARG A 25 13.22 -12.56 -0.25
N ARG A 26 12.03 -13.10 -0.53
CA ARG A 26 10.79 -12.30 -0.59
C ARG A 26 10.47 -11.66 0.76
N LYS A 27 10.68 -12.38 1.86
CA LYS A 27 10.53 -11.84 3.21
C LYS A 27 11.51 -10.70 3.47
N GLU A 28 12.78 -10.85 3.07
CA GLU A 28 13.80 -9.81 3.19
C GLU A 28 13.46 -8.57 2.38
N GLN A 29 13.00 -8.74 1.14
CA GLN A 29 12.50 -7.66 0.27
C GLN A 29 11.37 -6.88 0.93
N LEU A 30 10.35 -7.58 1.44
CA LEU A 30 9.23 -6.95 2.12
C LEU A 30 9.67 -6.21 3.39
N MET A 31 10.60 -6.78 4.15
CA MET A 31 11.12 -6.14 5.37
C MET A 31 11.99 -4.91 5.06
N ALA A 32 12.78 -4.94 3.99
CA ALA A 32 13.56 -3.79 3.54
C ALA A 32 12.66 -2.61 3.15
N VAL A 33 11.63 -2.89 2.33
CA VAL A 33 10.63 -1.89 1.95
C VAL A 33 9.91 -1.35 3.18
N ALA A 34 9.43 -2.21 4.07
CA ALA A 34 8.73 -1.79 5.28
C ALA A 34 9.59 -0.88 6.18
N ARG A 35 10.88 -1.19 6.36
CA ARG A 35 11.81 -0.34 7.12
C ARG A 35 11.97 1.03 6.47
N GLN A 36 12.11 1.08 5.15
CA GLN A 36 12.28 2.33 4.43
C GLN A 36 11.02 3.19 4.48
N VAL A 37 9.84 2.61 4.27
CA VAL A 37 8.55 3.30 4.42
C VAL A 37 8.39 3.88 5.82
N VAL A 38 8.75 3.12 6.86
CA VAL A 38 8.71 3.61 8.26
C VAL A 38 9.66 4.79 8.47
N SER A 39 10.87 4.72 7.89
CA SER A 39 11.82 5.83 7.95
C SER A 39 11.22 7.08 7.30
N GLN A 40 10.61 6.94 6.12
CA GLN A 40 9.95 8.05 5.42
C GLN A 40 8.78 8.63 6.20
N CYS A 41 7.92 7.77 6.79
CA CYS A 41 6.83 8.21 7.65
C CYS A 41 7.34 9.03 8.85
N ARG A 42 8.41 8.56 9.51
CA ARG A 42 9.03 9.27 10.63
C ARG A 42 9.65 10.60 10.22
N LEU A 43 10.32 10.64 9.07
CA LEU A 43 10.88 11.86 8.50
C LEU A 43 9.77 12.89 8.26
N LEU A 44 8.67 12.49 7.61
CA LEU A 44 7.51 13.38 7.40
C LEU A 44 6.90 13.87 8.72
N GLN A 45 6.77 13.00 9.72
CA GLN A 45 6.27 13.40 11.03
C GLN A 45 7.20 14.44 11.68
N SER A 46 8.51 14.21 11.65
CA SER A 46 9.49 15.14 12.21
C SER A 46 9.54 16.48 11.49
N SER A 47 9.38 16.51 10.17
CA SER A 47 9.37 17.75 9.39
C SER A 47 8.06 18.52 9.52
N SER A 48 6.95 17.83 9.81
CA SER A 48 5.63 18.47 10.00
C SER A 48 5.47 19.21 11.32
N GLY A 49 6.45 19.11 12.24
CA GLY A 49 6.40 19.74 13.56
C GLY A 49 5.36 19.16 14.53
N ARG A 50 4.61 18.12 14.14
CA ARG A 50 3.67 17.45 15.04
C ARG A 50 4.43 16.62 16.08
N PRO A 51 4.17 16.81 17.39
CA PRO A 51 4.89 16.08 18.42
C PRO A 51 4.59 14.58 18.31
N SER A 52 5.65 13.78 18.44
CA SER A 52 5.61 12.33 18.57
C SER A 52 5.11 11.96 19.97
N SER A 53 3.86 12.34 20.30
CA SER A 53 3.26 11.89 21.55
C SER A 53 3.02 10.38 21.49
N PRO A 54 3.36 9.60 22.53
CA PRO A 54 3.01 8.18 22.64
C PRO A 54 1.51 7.96 22.89
N GLN A 55 0.72 9.03 23.01
CA GLN A 55 -0.73 8.94 23.09
C GLN A 55 -1.29 8.67 21.69
N LEU A 56 -2.27 7.76 21.63
CA LEU A 56 -3.05 7.34 20.47
C LEU A 56 -3.04 8.38 19.34
N PRO A 57 -2.82 7.98 18.07
CA PRO A 57 -2.77 8.92 16.96
C PRO A 57 -3.99 9.83 17.05
N GLN A 58 -3.75 11.09 17.41
CA GLN A 58 -4.82 12.08 17.51
C GLN A 58 -5.43 12.11 16.11
N LEU A 59 -6.68 11.67 16.03
CA LEU A 59 -7.44 11.77 14.79
C LEU A 59 -7.35 13.23 14.38
N PRO A 60 -6.85 13.55 13.18
CA PRO A 60 -6.75 14.94 12.77
C PRO A 60 -8.14 15.58 12.91
N ASP A 61 -8.20 16.79 13.51
CA ASP A 61 -9.45 17.57 13.70
C ASP A 61 -10.20 17.78 12.37
N GLU A 62 -9.46 17.70 11.27
CA GLU A 62 -9.96 17.75 9.91
C GLU A 62 -9.81 16.37 9.25
N PRO A 63 -10.87 15.81 8.64
CA PRO A 63 -10.80 14.51 8.00
C PRO A 63 -9.89 14.62 6.78
N ILE A 64 -8.61 14.29 6.94
CA ILE A 64 -7.69 14.15 5.82
C ILE A 64 -8.28 13.07 4.92
N SER A 65 -8.67 13.46 3.70
CA SER A 65 -9.09 12.48 2.69
C SER A 65 -7.90 11.57 2.42
N LEU A 66 -8.14 10.25 2.34
CA LEU A 66 -7.10 9.28 1.97
C LEU A 66 -6.43 9.61 0.61
N GLN A 67 -7.06 10.43 -0.22
CA GLN A 67 -6.50 10.94 -1.48
C GLN A 67 -5.36 11.96 -1.25
N ASP A 68 -5.49 12.78 -0.20
CA ASP A 68 -4.54 13.84 0.17
C ASP A 68 -3.54 13.37 1.25
N ALA A 69 -3.59 12.08 1.59
CA ALA A 69 -2.70 11.52 2.58
C ALA A 69 -1.22 11.67 2.14
N PRO A 70 -0.32 11.99 3.10
CA PRO A 70 1.08 12.21 2.83
C PRO A 70 1.72 10.95 2.24
N GLY A 71 2.58 11.14 1.25
CA GLY A 71 3.20 10.05 0.53
C GLY A 71 4.19 10.54 -0.50
N GLY A 72 4.75 9.62 -1.28
CA GLY A 72 5.64 9.96 -2.37
C GLY A 72 6.34 8.74 -2.92
N LEU A 73 7.50 8.98 -3.53
CA LEU A 73 8.34 7.98 -4.16
C LEU A 73 9.70 7.94 -3.47
N PHE A 74 10.28 6.76 -3.31
CA PHE A 74 11.70 6.60 -3.02
C PHE A 74 12.28 5.42 -3.80
N ARG A 75 13.58 5.48 -4.07
CA ARG A 75 14.29 4.41 -4.77
C ARG A 75 15.06 3.55 -3.78
N LEU A 76 15.00 2.24 -3.97
CA LEU A 76 15.91 1.29 -3.32
C LEU A 76 17.01 0.95 -4.32
N PRO A 77 18.30 1.10 -3.93
CA PRO A 77 19.40 0.75 -4.82
C PRO A 77 19.41 -0.76 -5.10
N PRO A 78 19.99 -1.19 -6.25
CA PRO A 78 20.22 -2.60 -6.51
C PRO A 78 21.17 -3.17 -5.43
N GLY A 79 20.89 -4.40 -5.00
CA GLY A 79 21.68 -5.07 -3.96
C GLY A 79 20.90 -6.18 -3.27
N ASP A 80 21.37 -6.61 -2.10
CA ASP A 80 20.56 -7.49 -1.27
C ASP A 80 19.44 -6.66 -0.61
N PRO A 81 18.14 -6.94 -0.81
CA PRO A 81 17.56 -8.15 -1.43
C PRO A 81 16.96 -7.99 -2.85
N PHE A 82 17.04 -6.80 -3.44
CA PHE A 82 16.53 -6.48 -4.78
C PHE A 82 17.64 -6.54 -5.86
N PRO A 83 17.58 -7.49 -6.82
CA PRO A 83 18.64 -7.64 -7.82
C PRO A 83 18.80 -6.39 -8.70
N GLU A 84 17.69 -5.70 -8.94
CA GLU A 84 17.62 -4.44 -9.67
C GLU A 84 17.15 -3.32 -8.73
N GLY A 85 17.43 -2.07 -9.12
CA GLY A 85 16.99 -0.92 -8.33
C GLY A 85 15.49 -0.68 -8.53
N VAL A 86 14.69 -0.93 -7.51
CA VAL A 86 13.23 -0.73 -7.54
C VAL A 86 12.83 0.64 -7.01
N THR A 87 11.68 1.14 -7.47
CA THR A 87 11.09 2.37 -6.94
C THR A 87 9.83 2.03 -6.16
N VAL A 88 9.65 2.61 -4.97
CA VAL A 88 8.50 2.36 -4.13
C VAL A 88 7.64 3.61 -4.07
N ALA A 89 6.40 3.50 -4.54
CA ALA A 89 5.36 4.47 -4.24
C ALA A 89 4.75 4.14 -2.87
N TRP A 90 4.58 5.13 -2.02
CA TRP A 90 4.05 4.91 -0.68
C TRP A 90 3.13 6.05 -0.24
N LEU A 91 2.23 5.72 0.69
CA LEU A 91 1.28 6.65 1.28
C LEU A 91 1.06 6.28 2.75
N SER A 92 1.00 7.28 3.62
CA SER A 92 0.80 7.14 5.05
C SER A 92 -0.53 7.74 5.45
N PHE A 93 -1.35 6.96 6.15
CA PHE A 93 -2.65 7.40 6.65
C PHE A 93 -2.87 6.89 8.08
N LEU A 94 -3.06 7.81 9.02
CA LEU A 94 -3.15 7.52 10.45
C LEU A 94 -1.94 6.66 10.92
N ALA A 95 -2.19 5.45 11.43
CA ALA A 95 -1.16 4.49 11.86
C ALA A 95 -0.78 3.46 10.77
N LEU A 96 -1.23 3.66 9.53
CA LEU A 96 -1.05 2.74 8.43
C LEU A 96 -0.15 3.35 7.36
N ALA A 97 0.56 2.48 6.66
CA ALA A 97 1.26 2.84 5.43
C ALA A 97 0.93 1.82 4.34
N PHE A 98 0.71 2.32 3.14
CA PHE A 98 0.52 1.55 1.93
C PHE A 98 1.76 1.73 1.05
N ALA A 99 2.17 0.68 0.38
CA ALA A 99 3.34 0.72 -0.50
C ALA A 99 3.13 -0.15 -1.73
N LEU A 100 3.57 0.34 -2.88
CA LEU A 100 3.61 -0.35 -4.16
C LEU A 100 5.06 -0.35 -4.65
N VAL A 101 5.65 -1.54 -4.77
CA VAL A 101 7.01 -1.73 -5.28
C VAL A 101 6.91 -1.86 -6.79
N CYS A 102 7.61 -0.97 -7.49
CA CYS A 102 7.57 -0.86 -8.94
C CYS A 102 8.93 -1.22 -9.56
N ASP A 103 8.88 -1.97 -10.65
CA ASP A 103 10.05 -2.28 -11.46
C ASP A 103 10.54 -1.05 -12.25
N PRO A 104 11.80 -1.02 -12.71
CA PRO A 104 12.40 0.16 -13.34
C PRO A 104 11.65 0.70 -14.58
N GLN A 105 10.89 -0.15 -15.26
CA GLN A 105 10.19 0.18 -16.51
C GLN A 105 8.74 0.64 -16.28
N GLU A 106 8.23 0.56 -15.05
CA GLU A 106 6.85 0.89 -14.75
C GLU A 106 6.61 2.41 -14.69
N ASN A 107 5.40 2.82 -15.03
CA ASN A 107 5.00 4.22 -14.97
C ASN A 107 4.75 4.66 -13.51
N LEU A 108 5.74 5.33 -12.92
CA LEU A 108 5.71 5.74 -11.52
C LEU A 108 4.56 6.71 -11.19
N ALA A 109 4.21 7.62 -12.10
CA ALA A 109 3.09 8.54 -11.90
C ALA A 109 1.76 7.76 -11.83
N LEU A 110 1.61 6.76 -12.71
CA LEU A 110 0.44 5.89 -12.69
C LEU A 110 0.42 4.99 -11.44
N ALA A 111 1.57 4.51 -10.98
CA ALA A 111 1.70 3.74 -9.74
C ALA A 111 1.24 4.54 -8.53
N GLU A 112 1.67 5.80 -8.41
CA GLU A 112 1.28 6.68 -7.32
C GLU A 112 -0.23 6.98 -7.36
N ILE A 113 -0.77 7.34 -8.52
CA ILE A 113 -2.21 7.58 -8.71
C ILE A 113 -3.02 6.33 -8.36
N THR A 114 -2.56 5.15 -8.79
CA THR A 114 -3.20 3.86 -8.48
C THR A 114 -3.20 3.61 -6.98
N LEU A 115 -2.07 3.83 -6.30
CA LEU A 115 -1.96 3.67 -4.85
C LEU A 115 -2.91 4.62 -4.08
N ARG A 116 -2.97 5.90 -4.48
CA ARG A 116 -3.89 6.90 -3.88
C ARG A 116 -5.35 6.52 -4.06
N ARG A 117 -5.71 5.90 -5.18
CA ARG A 117 -7.08 5.42 -5.45
C ARG A 117 -7.39 4.12 -4.72
N LEU A 118 -6.41 3.24 -4.57
CA LEU A 118 -6.58 1.94 -3.94
C LEU A 118 -6.64 2.04 -2.40
N ALA A 119 -5.84 2.91 -1.79
CA ALA A 119 -5.73 3.03 -0.33
C ALA A 119 -7.08 3.27 0.40
N PRO A 120 -7.97 4.19 -0.05
CA PRO A 120 -9.31 4.36 0.54
C PRO A 120 -10.15 3.08 0.53
N ARG A 121 -10.06 2.31 -0.55
CA ARG A 121 -10.84 1.09 -0.76
C ARG A 121 -10.31 -0.06 0.08
N LEU A 122 -8.98 -0.19 0.19
CA LEU A 122 -8.34 -1.14 1.10
C LEU A 122 -8.65 -0.81 2.55
N HIS A 123 -8.56 0.46 2.95
CA HIS A 123 -8.91 0.91 4.30
C HIS A 123 -10.35 0.54 4.68
N THR A 124 -11.30 0.82 3.78
CA THR A 124 -12.72 0.50 3.97
C THR A 124 -12.98 -1.01 4.00
N SER A 125 -12.42 -1.76 3.04
CA SER A 125 -12.73 -3.18 2.87
C SER A 125 -12.10 -4.06 3.95
N LEU A 126 -10.92 -3.69 4.42
CA LEU A 126 -10.21 -4.38 5.49
C LEU A 126 -10.60 -3.88 6.89
N ARG A 127 -11.54 -2.90 6.97
CA ARG A 127 -11.93 -2.21 8.22
C ARG A 127 -10.72 -1.87 9.09
N LEU A 128 -9.66 -1.39 8.46
CA LEU A 128 -8.45 -1.02 9.19
C LEU A 128 -8.87 0.14 10.10
N LEU A 129 -8.82 -0.01 11.43
CA LEU A 129 -9.22 1.03 12.41
C LEU A 129 -10.74 1.17 12.68
N GLY A 130 -11.49 0.06 12.75
CA GLY A 130 -12.86 0.06 13.29
C GLY A 130 -12.93 0.27 14.82
N PRO A 131 -14.12 0.60 15.37
CA PRO A 131 -14.32 0.71 16.82
C PRO A 131 -14.03 -0.65 17.47
N GLY A 132 -12.93 -0.71 18.22
CA GLY A 132 -12.41 -1.96 18.81
C GLY A 132 -10.92 -2.23 18.57
N ALA A 133 -10.22 -1.40 17.79
CA ALA A 133 -8.76 -1.50 17.53
C ALA A 133 -8.28 -2.83 16.89
N ASP A 134 -9.16 -3.79 16.63
CA ASP A 134 -8.84 -5.01 15.91
C ASP A 134 -8.89 -4.78 14.40
N VAL A 135 -7.71 -4.82 13.79
CA VAL A 135 -7.55 -4.89 12.35
C VAL A 135 -8.05 -6.26 11.89
N LEU A 136 -9.31 -6.33 11.44
CA LEU A 136 -9.86 -7.55 10.87
C LEU A 136 -9.37 -7.71 9.43
N LEU A 137 -8.15 -8.23 9.29
CA LEU A 137 -7.55 -8.52 7.99
C LEU A 137 -8.44 -9.52 7.24
N ARG A 138 -9.06 -9.06 6.15
CA ARG A 138 -9.76 -9.90 5.17
C ARG A 138 -8.90 -10.03 3.93
N PRO A 139 -7.89 -10.91 3.92
CA PRO A 139 -6.97 -11.02 2.79
C PRO A 139 -7.71 -11.26 1.47
N GLU A 140 -8.82 -12.00 1.49
CA GLU A 140 -9.66 -12.28 0.30
C GLU A 140 -10.27 -10.99 -0.28
N ALA A 141 -10.67 -10.05 0.57
CA ALA A 141 -11.19 -8.76 0.12
C ALA A 141 -10.08 -7.86 -0.45
N ALA A 142 -8.86 -7.91 0.12
CA ALA A 142 -7.70 -7.24 -0.46
C ALA A 142 -7.34 -7.85 -1.82
N ASP A 143 -7.38 -9.18 -1.92
CA ASP A 143 -7.08 -9.93 -3.13
C ASP A 143 -8.02 -9.55 -4.28
N LEU A 144 -9.33 -9.54 -4.02
CA LEU A 144 -10.35 -9.15 -5.01
C LEU A 144 -10.17 -7.70 -5.50
N LEU A 145 -9.84 -6.78 -4.58
CA LEU A 145 -9.55 -5.39 -4.95
C LEU A 145 -8.32 -5.30 -5.83
N LEU A 146 -7.24 -6.00 -5.45
CA LEU A 146 -5.99 -6.00 -6.17
C LEU A 146 -6.13 -6.62 -7.56
N GLU A 147 -6.94 -7.66 -7.73
CA GLU A 147 -7.21 -8.26 -9.05
C GLU A 147 -7.93 -7.31 -10.00
N ARG A 148 -8.78 -6.41 -9.47
CA ARG A 148 -9.49 -5.42 -10.28
C ARG A 148 -8.67 -4.16 -10.58
N PHE A 149 -7.86 -3.71 -9.63
CA PHE A 149 -7.02 -2.51 -9.78
C PHE A 149 -5.68 -2.79 -10.48
N LEU A 150 -5.13 -3.97 -10.24
CA LEU A 150 -3.81 -4.43 -10.68
C LEU A 150 -3.93 -5.86 -11.24
N PRO A 151 -4.69 -6.07 -12.34
CA PRO A 151 -4.81 -7.40 -12.93
C PRO A 151 -3.42 -7.90 -13.32
N HIS A 152 -3.02 -9.03 -12.73
CA HIS A 152 -1.68 -9.60 -12.89
C HIS A 152 -0.52 -8.63 -12.55
N GLY A 153 -0.78 -7.59 -11.74
CA GLY A 153 0.21 -6.57 -11.40
C GLY A 153 0.34 -5.44 -12.41
N GLN A 154 -0.51 -5.38 -13.43
CA GLN A 154 -0.44 -4.33 -14.44
C GLN A 154 -1.07 -3.04 -13.92
N LEU A 155 -0.35 -1.93 -14.04
CA LEU A 155 -0.87 -0.59 -13.79
C LEU A 155 -1.90 -0.21 -14.86
N LEU A 156 -3.14 0.00 -14.45
CA LEU A 156 -4.22 0.43 -15.34
C LEU A 156 -4.43 1.93 -15.29
N PHE A 157 -4.82 2.53 -16.41
CA PHE A 157 -5.37 3.87 -16.40
C PHE A 157 -6.80 3.83 -15.85
N LEU A 158 -6.92 4.15 -14.56
CA LEU A 158 -8.20 4.22 -13.88
C LEU A 158 -8.86 5.55 -14.24
N ASN A 159 -9.95 5.53 -14.99
CA ASN A 159 -10.77 6.74 -15.20
C ASN A 159 -11.90 6.81 -14.16
N GLU A 160 -12.51 7.98 -14.00
CA GLU A 160 -13.58 8.18 -13.00
C GLU A 160 -14.79 7.26 -13.22
N ARG A 161 -15.10 6.94 -14.49
CA ARG A 161 -16.22 6.03 -14.82
C ARG A 161 -15.94 4.61 -14.35
N PHE A 162 -14.71 4.14 -14.54
CA PHE A 162 -14.24 2.83 -14.11
C PHE A 162 -14.25 2.75 -12.58
N LEU A 163 -13.73 3.77 -11.90
CA LEU A 163 -13.76 3.83 -10.44
C LEU A 163 -15.20 3.79 -9.90
N GLN A 164 -16.13 4.52 -10.52
CA GLN A 164 -17.54 4.51 -10.11
C GLN A 164 -18.22 3.16 -10.35
N ALA A 165 -17.93 2.49 -11.47
CA ALA A 165 -18.45 1.15 -11.74
C ALA A 165 -17.91 0.15 -10.70
N LEU A 166 -16.63 0.26 -10.39
CA LEU A 166 -15.95 -0.57 -9.41
C LEU A 166 -16.50 -0.37 -7.99
N ASP A 167 -16.72 0.87 -7.58
CA ASP A 167 -17.31 1.21 -6.28
C ASP A 167 -18.75 0.66 -6.14
N ARG A 168 -19.52 0.66 -7.23
CA ARG A 168 -20.86 0.05 -7.27
C ARG A 168 -20.80 -1.47 -7.10
N GLU A 169 -19.88 -2.14 -7.80
CA GLU A 169 -19.70 -3.59 -7.68
C GLU A 169 -19.24 -4.02 -6.28
N LEU A 170 -18.42 -3.20 -5.63
CA LEU A 170 -17.87 -3.49 -4.30
C LEU A 170 -18.83 -3.11 -3.16
N GLY A 171 -19.95 -2.45 -3.46
CA GLY A 171 -20.85 -1.90 -2.45
C GLY A 171 -20.22 -0.80 -1.59
N THR A 172 -19.03 -0.30 -1.96
CA THR A 172 -18.31 0.75 -1.25
C THR A 172 -18.79 2.10 -1.76
N LYS A 173 -19.76 2.71 -1.06
CA LYS A 173 -20.01 4.15 -1.22
C LYS A 173 -18.81 4.91 -0.65
N THR A 174 -17.89 5.34 -1.52
CA THR A 174 -16.89 6.34 -1.18
C THR A 174 -17.61 7.65 -0.85
N PRO A 175 -17.42 8.24 0.34
CA PRO A 175 -17.87 9.61 0.58
C PRO A 175 -17.08 10.53 -0.35
N ARG A 176 -17.79 11.44 -1.02
CA ARG A 176 -17.21 12.49 -1.86
C ARG A 176 -16.40 13.47 -1.03
#